data_AF-A0AAV4WSA6-F1
#
_entry.id   AF-A0AAV4WSA6-F1
#
_cell.length_a   1.000
_cell.length_b   1.000
_cell.length_c   1.000
_cell.angle_alpha   90.00
_cell.angle_beta   90.00
_cell.angle_gamma   90.00
#
_symmetry.space_group_name_H-M   'P 1'
#
loop_
_entity.id
_entity.type
_entity.pdbx_description
1 polymer ?
#
loop_
_entity_poly.entity_id
_entity_poly.type
_entity_poly.pdbx_seq_one_letter_code
_entity_poly.pdbx_strand_id
1 'polypeptide(L)'
;MAKEVKSANPFLDDDEDIDDNDFLNHPRQGKSGYMFGNDSGNEQNEWEIKRKQLLEERRRIEERTLQSTNNSLGLLHESEQVGILTAEELVKQREQLENIEENLDIINNTMRTSQKHINSLKSIFGGIKNYFSKGGEADPALKTQTTEVPERKQTSALSSTIDTLKTDTRLSEATHPALRIRNLPYDEPDSLRNELFTQEKISSPPAAKNTNNIEEKLDKNLEFMSMGLGRLKNLAIGLNEEIEQQNDMIDTIHNKADKADETLEYQNRQIKRILKK
;
A
#
# COMPACT_ATOMS: atom_id res chain seq x y z
N MET A 1 53.22 -39.34 -22.80
CA MET A 1 53.92 -38.47 -23.77
C MET A 1 52.92 -37.45 -24.29
N ALA A 2 53.18 -36.17 -24.03
CA ALA A 2 52.27 -35.06 -24.28
C ALA A 2 52.18 -34.71 -25.77
N LYS A 3 50.99 -34.30 -26.24
CA LYS A 3 50.78 -33.71 -27.57
C LYS A 3 50.87 -32.18 -27.46
N GLU A 4 51.73 -31.62 -28.30
CA GLU A 4 52.03 -30.20 -28.46
C GLU A 4 50.84 -29.47 -29.12
N VAL A 5 50.45 -28.31 -28.60
CA VAL A 5 49.45 -27.40 -29.19
C VAL A 5 50.19 -26.26 -29.86
N LYS A 6 50.13 -26.17 -31.19
CA LYS A 6 50.53 -24.96 -31.93
C LYS A 6 49.33 -24.01 -32.01
N SER A 7 49.50 -22.81 -31.47
CA SER A 7 48.60 -21.67 -31.64
C SER A 7 48.77 -21.07 -33.04
N ALA A 8 47.70 -21.03 -33.84
CA ALA A 8 47.65 -20.26 -35.08
C ALA A 8 46.73 -19.04 -34.87
N ASN A 9 47.28 -17.83 -35.07
CA ASN A 9 46.55 -16.57 -35.09
C ASN A 9 45.79 -16.46 -36.43
N PRO A 10 44.53 -15.99 -36.46
CA PRO A 10 43.66 -16.01 -37.64
C PRO A 10 43.72 -14.70 -38.47
N PHE A 11 44.80 -13.93 -38.39
CA PHE A 11 44.88 -12.58 -38.98
C PHE A 11 46.05 -12.38 -39.97
N LEU A 12 46.70 -13.45 -40.38
CA LEU A 12 47.81 -13.41 -41.33
C LEU A 12 47.66 -14.59 -42.30
N ASP A 13 46.81 -14.41 -43.30
CA ASP A 13 46.99 -15.09 -44.58
C ASP A 13 47.33 -13.99 -45.59
N ASP A 14 48.62 -13.97 -45.93
CA ASP A 14 49.21 -13.20 -47.02
C ASP A 14 48.73 -13.76 -48.37
N ASP A 15 48.48 -12.84 -49.31
CA ASP A 15 48.63 -12.98 -50.76
C ASP A 15 47.74 -14.01 -51.50
N GLU A 16 46.49 -13.65 -51.78
CA GLU A 16 45.79 -14.12 -52.98
C GLU A 16 45.95 -13.08 -54.10
N ASP A 17 46.94 -13.32 -54.98
CA ASP A 17 47.12 -12.61 -56.24
C ASP A 17 45.82 -12.71 -57.07
N ILE A 18 45.16 -11.57 -57.26
CA ILE A 18 43.96 -11.45 -58.10
C ILE A 18 44.40 -11.67 -59.57
N ASP A 19 43.93 -12.74 -60.20
CA ASP A 19 44.20 -13.08 -61.61
C ASP A 19 43.77 -11.91 -62.52
N ASP A 20 44.70 -11.42 -63.33
CA ASP A 20 44.49 -10.32 -64.29
C ASP A 20 43.29 -10.57 -65.23
N ASN A 21 42.91 -11.84 -65.46
CA ASN A 21 41.72 -12.19 -66.25
C ASN A 21 40.39 -11.92 -65.52
N ASP A 22 40.37 -12.01 -64.20
CA ASP A 22 39.21 -11.65 -63.38
C ASP A 22 39.03 -10.12 -63.35
N PHE A 23 40.13 -9.37 -63.47
CA PHE A 23 40.12 -7.92 -63.64
C PHE A 23 39.72 -7.43 -65.05
N LEU A 24 39.80 -8.27 -66.08
CA LEU A 24 39.39 -7.89 -67.44
C LEU A 24 37.93 -8.25 -67.74
N ASN A 25 37.31 -9.10 -66.93
CA ASN A 25 35.93 -9.57 -67.15
C ASN A 25 34.85 -8.76 -66.44
N HIS A 26 35.18 -7.79 -65.59
CA HIS A 26 34.16 -6.90 -65.05
C HIS A 26 33.75 -5.80 -66.04
N PRO A 27 32.44 -5.63 -66.32
CA PRO A 27 31.96 -4.68 -67.31
C PRO A 27 32.27 -3.25 -66.86
N ARG A 28 33.00 -2.51 -67.72
CA ARG A 28 33.33 -1.10 -67.51
C ARG A 28 32.03 -0.29 -67.39
N GLN A 29 31.87 0.43 -66.27
CA GLN A 29 30.79 1.40 -66.14
C GLN A 29 30.87 2.49 -67.23
N GLY A 30 29.70 2.82 -67.80
CA GLY A 30 29.44 4.16 -68.35
C GLY A 30 29.51 4.31 -69.88
N LYS A 31 28.47 3.87 -70.59
CA LYS A 31 27.76 4.64 -71.64
C LYS A 31 26.73 3.74 -72.32
N SER A 32 25.55 4.31 -72.55
CA SER A 32 24.38 3.71 -73.21
C SER A 32 23.47 2.90 -72.29
N GLY A 33 22.18 3.21 -72.41
CA GLY A 33 21.12 2.85 -71.48
C GLY A 33 20.90 1.35 -71.35
N TYR A 34 20.90 0.89 -70.11
CA TYR A 34 20.34 -0.39 -69.73
C TYR A 34 19.11 -0.10 -68.90
N MET A 35 17.97 -0.48 -69.47
CA MET A 35 16.67 -0.53 -68.83
C MET A 35 16.82 -1.17 -67.45
N PHE A 36 16.51 -0.40 -66.40
CA PHE A 36 16.28 -0.95 -65.09
C PHE A 36 15.12 -1.95 -65.22
N GLY A 37 15.41 -3.23 -65.03
CA GLY A 37 14.41 -4.28 -64.97
C GLY A 37 13.39 -3.92 -63.90
N ASN A 38 12.14 -3.83 -64.32
CA ASN A 38 10.99 -3.42 -63.54
C ASN A 38 10.52 -4.54 -62.59
N ASP A 39 11.40 -5.01 -61.70
CA ASP A 39 11.13 -6.06 -60.69
C ASP A 39 11.17 -5.52 -59.24
N SER A 40 11.23 -4.20 -59.07
CA SER A 40 11.15 -3.54 -57.75
C SER A 40 9.72 -3.35 -57.24
N GLY A 41 8.70 -3.83 -57.96
CA GLY A 41 7.30 -3.64 -57.57
C GLY A 41 6.78 -4.66 -56.54
N ASN A 42 7.37 -5.85 -56.48
CA ASN A 42 6.82 -6.97 -55.70
C ASN A 42 7.42 -7.04 -54.28
N GLU A 43 8.74 -6.84 -54.13
CA GLU A 43 9.40 -6.83 -52.81
C GLU A 43 9.04 -5.59 -51.97
N GLN A 44 8.86 -4.41 -52.61
CA GLN A 44 8.39 -3.20 -51.91
C GLN A 44 7.01 -3.43 -51.26
N ASN A 45 6.11 -4.15 -51.95
CA ASN A 45 4.77 -4.45 -51.46
C ASN A 45 4.79 -5.42 -50.26
N GLU A 46 5.65 -6.44 -50.25
CA GLU A 46 5.77 -7.36 -49.11
C GLU A 46 6.30 -6.67 -47.84
N TRP A 47 7.30 -5.80 -47.98
CA TRP A 47 7.84 -5.01 -46.87
C TRP A 47 6.81 -4.02 -46.31
N GLU A 48 6.00 -3.39 -47.17
CA GLU A 48 4.91 -2.53 -46.73
C GLU A 48 3.81 -3.30 -46.00
N ILE A 49 3.45 -4.49 -46.47
CA ILE A 49 2.49 -5.38 -45.81
C ILE A 49 3.00 -5.80 -44.43
N LYS A 50 4.27 -6.24 -44.34
CA LYS A 50 4.90 -6.62 -43.07
C LYS A 50 4.97 -5.47 -42.09
N ARG A 51 5.34 -4.26 -42.56
CA ARG A 51 5.34 -3.04 -41.74
C ARG A 51 3.95 -2.73 -41.20
N LYS A 52 2.91 -2.87 -42.04
CA LYS A 52 1.52 -2.64 -41.63
C LYS A 52 1.05 -3.66 -40.58
N GLN A 53 1.42 -4.93 -40.73
CA GLN A 53 1.13 -5.97 -39.75
C GLN A 53 1.78 -5.67 -38.39
N LEU A 54 3.07 -5.30 -38.40
CA LEU A 54 3.81 -4.95 -37.17
C LEU A 54 3.21 -3.71 -36.48
N LEU A 55 2.76 -2.71 -37.24
CA LEU A 55 2.10 -1.53 -36.68
C LEU A 55 0.75 -1.86 -36.03
N GLU A 56 -0.03 -2.74 -36.65
CA GLU A 56 -1.31 -3.19 -36.09
C GLU A 56 -1.10 -4.03 -34.83
N GLU A 57 -0.11 -4.93 -34.84
CA GLU A 57 0.28 -5.71 -33.67
C GLU A 57 0.71 -4.81 -32.52
N ARG A 58 1.56 -3.81 -32.80
CA ARG A 58 2.00 -2.81 -31.82
C ARG A 58 0.80 -2.06 -31.23
N ARG A 59 -0.12 -1.58 -32.06
CA ARG A 59 -1.34 -0.90 -31.61
C ARG A 59 -2.20 -1.79 -30.71
N ARG A 60 -2.37 -3.06 -31.09
CA ARG A 60 -3.15 -4.03 -30.31
C ARG A 60 -2.55 -4.28 -28.93
N ILE A 61 -1.21 -4.41 -28.87
CA ILE A 61 -0.48 -4.60 -27.60
C ILE A 61 -0.65 -3.37 -26.71
N GLU A 62 -0.50 -2.18 -27.27
CA GLU A 62 -0.69 -0.94 -26.51
C GLU A 62 -2.10 -0.77 -25.97
N GLU A 63 -3.13 -0.99 -26.80
CA GLU A 63 -4.52 -0.85 -26.38
C GLU A 63 -4.86 -1.83 -25.25
N ARG A 64 -4.40 -3.09 -25.38
CA ARG A 64 -4.54 -4.09 -24.32
C ARG A 64 -3.81 -3.67 -23.05
N THR A 65 -2.61 -3.12 -23.17
CA THR A 65 -1.80 -2.70 -22.01
C THR A 65 -2.43 -1.49 -21.32
N LEU A 66 -2.91 -0.51 -22.07
CA LEU A 66 -3.65 0.64 -21.57
C LEU A 66 -4.94 0.23 -20.85
N GLN A 67 -5.69 -0.74 -21.41
CA GLN A 67 -6.87 -1.28 -20.74
C GLN A 67 -6.50 -1.99 -19.43
N SER A 68 -5.40 -2.76 -19.45
CA SER A 68 -4.89 -3.43 -18.25
C SER A 68 -4.50 -2.44 -17.16
N THR A 69 -3.76 -1.37 -17.48
CA THR A 69 -3.36 -0.36 -16.50
C THR A 69 -4.57 0.40 -15.94
N ASN A 70 -5.56 0.72 -16.78
CA ASN A 70 -6.82 1.31 -16.32
C ASN A 70 -7.58 0.41 -15.34
N ASN A 71 -7.64 -0.90 -15.61
CA ASN A 71 -8.27 -1.86 -14.70
C ASN A 71 -7.48 -1.95 -13.37
N SER A 72 -6.15 -2.00 -13.43
CA SER A 72 -5.29 -2.02 -12.26
C SER A 72 -5.47 -0.77 -11.39
N LEU A 73 -5.60 0.41 -11.98
CA LEU A 73 -5.90 1.64 -11.23
C LEU A 73 -7.23 1.56 -10.49
N GLY A 74 -8.28 1.04 -11.14
CA GLY A 74 -9.56 0.81 -10.49
C GLY A 74 -9.45 -0.14 -9.29
N LEU A 75 -8.73 -1.25 -9.46
CA LEU A 75 -8.48 -2.22 -8.38
C LEU A 75 -7.68 -1.62 -7.21
N LEU A 76 -6.69 -0.76 -7.50
CA LEU A 76 -5.91 -0.08 -6.46
C LEU A 76 -6.80 0.86 -5.65
N HIS A 77 -7.66 1.64 -6.31
CA HIS A 77 -8.59 2.54 -5.63
C HIS A 77 -9.61 1.76 -4.77
N GLU A 78 -10.18 0.67 -5.29
CA GLU A 78 -11.07 -0.19 -4.52
C GLU A 78 -10.35 -0.80 -3.30
N SER A 79 -9.13 -1.32 -3.49
CA SER A 79 -8.31 -1.88 -2.41
C SER A 79 -8.02 -0.82 -1.35
N GLU A 80 -7.74 0.41 -1.75
CA GLU A 80 -7.47 1.50 -0.83
C GLU A 80 -8.72 1.85 -0.02
N GLN A 81 -9.88 1.95 -0.67
CA GLN A 81 -11.13 2.24 0.02
C GLN A 81 -11.46 1.17 1.07
N VAL A 82 -11.32 -0.11 0.71
CA VAL A 82 -11.50 -1.23 1.65
C VAL A 82 -10.47 -1.15 2.79
N GLY A 83 -9.21 -0.81 2.47
CA GLY A 83 -8.16 -0.61 3.45
C GLY A 83 -8.47 0.51 4.45
N ILE A 84 -8.99 1.65 3.98
CA ILE A 84 -9.36 2.79 4.82
C ILE A 84 -10.50 2.39 5.77
N LEU A 85 -11.55 1.74 5.25
CA LEU A 85 -12.66 1.25 6.08
C LEU A 85 -12.17 0.26 7.15
N THR A 86 -11.22 -0.60 6.78
CA THR A 86 -10.60 -1.55 7.72
C THR A 86 -9.83 -0.80 8.80
N ALA A 87 -9.06 0.22 8.42
CA ALA A 87 -8.29 1.04 9.35
C ALA A 87 -9.20 1.81 10.32
N GLU A 88 -10.32 2.35 9.85
CA GLU A 88 -11.33 3.01 10.70
C GLU A 88 -11.93 2.04 11.72
N GLU A 89 -12.27 0.82 11.30
CA GLU A 89 -12.80 -0.19 12.21
C GLU A 89 -11.75 -0.61 13.26
N LEU A 90 -10.47 -0.75 12.88
CA LEU A 90 -9.40 -1.03 13.85
C LEU A 90 -9.26 0.10 14.88
N VAL A 91 -9.30 1.37 14.47
CA VAL A 91 -9.26 2.52 15.41
C VAL A 91 -10.41 2.44 16.42
N LYS A 92 -11.61 2.10 15.95
CA LYS A 92 -12.77 1.93 16.82
C LYS A 92 -12.62 0.71 17.75
N GLN A 93 -12.07 -0.39 17.27
CA GLN A 93 -11.79 -1.58 18.10
C GLN A 93 -10.79 -1.27 19.21
N ARG A 94 -9.76 -0.45 18.92
CA ARG A 94 -8.83 0.02 19.94
C ARG A 94 -9.53 0.80 21.05
N GLU A 95 -10.41 1.74 20.72
CA GLU A 95 -11.18 2.49 21.73
C GLU A 95 -11.99 1.54 22.63
N GLN A 96 -12.57 0.47 22.06
CA GLN A 96 -13.26 -0.55 22.85
C GLN A 96 -12.33 -1.30 23.79
N LEU A 97 -11.15 -1.68 23.33
CA LEU A 97 -10.15 -2.35 24.17
C LEU A 97 -9.64 -1.42 25.29
N GLU A 98 -9.39 -0.15 25.01
CA GLU A 98 -9.01 0.85 26.03
C GLU A 98 -10.10 0.99 27.11
N ASN A 99 -11.37 1.06 26.70
CA ASN A 99 -12.50 1.07 27.63
C ASN A 99 -12.59 -0.21 28.47
N ILE A 100 -12.30 -1.38 27.89
CA ILE A 100 -12.27 -2.66 28.62
C ILE A 100 -11.14 -2.65 29.64
N GLU A 101 -9.95 -2.17 29.25
CA GLU A 101 -8.80 -2.08 30.14
C GLU A 101 -9.09 -1.17 31.34
N GLU A 102 -9.67 0.02 31.10
CA GLU A 102 -10.05 0.95 32.16
C GLU A 102 -11.08 0.33 33.12
N ASN A 103 -12.11 -0.30 32.58
CA ASN A 103 -13.12 -0.99 33.38
C ASN A 103 -12.50 -2.10 34.25
N LEU A 104 -11.53 -2.85 33.71
CA LEU A 104 -10.82 -3.88 34.48
C LEU A 104 -9.95 -3.28 35.59
N ASP A 105 -9.36 -2.09 35.37
CA ASP A 105 -8.64 -1.38 36.42
C ASP A 105 -9.57 -0.90 37.53
N ILE A 106 -10.74 -0.37 37.17
CA ILE A 106 -11.80 0.00 38.14
C ILE A 106 -12.24 -1.22 38.94
N ILE A 107 -12.49 -2.35 38.27
CA ILE A 107 -12.89 -3.61 38.91
C ILE A 107 -11.80 -4.06 39.89
N ASN A 108 -10.54 -4.12 39.45
CA ASN A 108 -9.42 -4.52 40.30
C ASN A 108 -9.25 -3.60 41.53
N ASN A 109 -9.38 -2.29 41.36
CA ASN A 109 -9.32 -1.33 42.47
C ASN A 109 -10.51 -1.46 43.41
N THR A 110 -11.71 -1.64 42.85
CA THR A 110 -12.94 -1.87 43.62
C THR A 110 -12.82 -3.13 44.46
N MET A 111 -12.32 -4.23 43.87
CA MET A 111 -12.10 -5.47 44.61
C MET A 111 -11.07 -5.31 45.73
N ARG A 112 -9.99 -4.56 45.54
CA ARG A 112 -9.04 -4.27 46.64
C ARG A 112 -9.73 -3.56 47.82
N THR A 113 -10.61 -2.61 47.51
CA THR A 113 -11.40 -1.90 48.52
C THR A 113 -12.43 -2.83 49.18
N SER A 114 -13.17 -3.62 48.39
CA SER A 114 -14.08 -4.66 48.87
C SER A 114 -13.39 -5.65 49.81
N GLN A 115 -12.14 -6.04 49.53
CA GLN A 115 -11.37 -6.93 50.40
C GLN A 115 -11.12 -6.31 51.78
N LYS A 116 -10.82 -5.00 51.85
CA LYS A 116 -10.66 -4.29 53.13
C LYS A 116 -11.96 -4.31 53.93
N HIS A 117 -13.10 -4.09 53.27
CA HIS A 117 -14.42 -4.16 53.90
C HIS A 117 -14.78 -5.59 54.36
N ILE A 118 -14.49 -6.62 53.56
CA ILE A 118 -14.71 -8.01 53.97
C ILE A 118 -13.85 -8.35 55.21
N ASN A 119 -12.62 -7.86 55.27
CA ASN A 119 -11.73 -8.04 56.41
C ASN A 119 -12.25 -7.30 57.66
N SER A 120 -12.81 -6.09 57.52
CA SER A 120 -13.42 -5.37 58.65
C SER A 120 -14.68 -6.08 59.16
N LEU A 121 -15.52 -6.62 58.28
CA LEU A 121 -16.70 -7.40 58.67
C LEU A 121 -16.34 -8.64 59.49
N LYS A 122 -15.28 -9.37 59.13
CA LYS A 122 -14.79 -10.50 59.96
C LYS A 122 -14.40 -10.06 61.38
N SER A 123 -13.86 -8.84 61.53
CA SER A 123 -13.41 -8.32 62.83
C SER A 123 -14.59 -7.99 63.77
N ILE A 124 -15.69 -7.47 63.22
CA ILE A 124 -16.86 -7.05 64.02
C ILE A 124 -17.60 -8.26 64.63
N PHE A 125 -17.76 -9.37 63.90
CA PHE A 125 -18.45 -10.55 64.43
C PHE A 125 -17.65 -11.36 65.47
N GLY A 126 -16.32 -11.14 65.56
CA GLY A 126 -15.47 -11.79 66.56
C GLY A 126 -15.14 -10.93 67.80
N GLY A 127 -15.28 -9.60 67.70
CA GLY A 127 -14.77 -8.65 68.70
C GLY A 127 -15.74 -8.23 69.81
N ILE A 128 -17.04 -8.51 69.69
CA ILE A 128 -18.04 -7.97 70.62
C ILE A 128 -18.01 -8.61 72.02
N LYS A 129 -17.30 -9.72 72.23
CA LYS A 129 -17.16 -10.32 73.58
C LYS A 129 -16.08 -9.66 74.43
N ASN A 130 -15.19 -8.85 73.85
CA ASN A 130 -14.04 -8.27 74.60
C ASN A 130 -14.13 -6.75 74.80
N TYR A 131 -14.92 -6.03 73.99
CA TYR A 131 -15.03 -4.56 74.08
C TYR A 131 -16.15 -4.06 75.02
N PHE A 132 -17.09 -4.92 75.44
CA PHE A 132 -18.13 -4.52 76.42
C PHE A 132 -17.63 -4.54 77.88
N SER A 133 -16.34 -4.78 78.13
CA SER A 133 -15.77 -4.78 79.49
C SER A 133 -14.71 -3.70 79.75
N LYS A 134 -14.28 -2.91 78.76
CA LYS A 134 -13.31 -1.84 79.03
C LYS A 134 -13.27 -0.74 77.96
N GLY A 135 -13.76 0.44 78.36
CA GLY A 135 -13.29 1.80 78.02
C GLY A 135 -13.01 2.10 76.55
N GLY A 136 -13.91 2.84 75.92
CA GLY A 136 -13.87 3.20 74.51
C GLY A 136 -12.79 4.22 74.12
N GLU A 137 -12.51 4.22 72.81
CA GLU A 137 -12.31 5.40 71.97
C GLU A 137 -12.39 4.91 70.51
N ALA A 138 -13.29 5.49 69.73
CA ALA A 138 -13.52 5.14 68.34
C ALA A 138 -13.34 6.40 67.49
N ASP A 139 -12.37 6.36 66.58
CA ASP A 139 -12.44 6.93 65.23
C ASP A 139 -11.18 6.53 64.44
N PRO A 140 -11.26 6.27 63.11
CA PRO A 140 -11.30 7.39 62.18
C PRO A 140 -12.19 7.23 60.93
N ALA A 141 -12.64 8.39 60.46
CA ALA A 141 -13.39 8.64 59.24
C ALA A 141 -12.74 8.04 57.97
N LEU A 142 -13.58 7.36 57.19
CA LEU A 142 -13.32 6.96 55.81
C LEU A 142 -13.22 8.21 54.92
N LYS A 143 -12.00 8.51 54.45
CA LYS A 143 -11.80 9.42 53.31
C LYS A 143 -12.03 8.64 52.01
N THR A 144 -13.12 8.97 51.32
CA THR A 144 -13.40 8.56 49.94
C THR A 144 -12.31 9.18 49.04
N GLN A 145 -11.41 8.36 48.49
CA GLN A 145 -10.47 8.80 47.47
C GLN A 145 -11.19 8.77 46.13
N THR A 146 -11.44 9.96 45.58
CA THR A 146 -11.79 10.16 44.18
C THR A 146 -10.55 9.83 43.35
N THR A 147 -10.61 8.73 42.61
CA THR A 147 -9.54 8.36 41.67
C THR A 147 -9.68 9.24 40.43
N GLU A 148 -8.94 10.33 40.36
CA GLU A 148 -8.69 11.03 39.09
C GLU A 148 -7.70 10.17 38.28
N VAL A 149 -8.20 9.54 37.22
CA VAL A 149 -7.36 8.87 36.22
C VAL A 149 -6.89 9.93 35.22
N PRO A 150 -5.59 10.06 34.93
CA PRO A 150 -5.12 11.00 33.91
C PRO A 150 -5.57 10.50 32.52
N GLU A 151 -6.24 11.37 31.75
CA GLU A 151 -6.59 11.16 30.33
C GLU A 151 -5.32 10.82 29.54
N ARG A 152 -5.12 9.53 29.21
CA ARG A 152 -4.08 9.11 28.28
C ARG A 152 -4.68 9.04 26.88
N LYS A 153 -4.80 10.19 26.21
CA LYS A 153 -5.17 10.25 24.78
C LYS A 153 -4.02 9.69 23.95
N GLN A 154 -3.96 8.37 23.78
CA GLN A 154 -3.08 7.74 22.80
C GLN A 154 -3.79 7.76 21.46
N THR A 155 -3.65 8.85 20.71
CA THR A 155 -4.10 8.86 19.31
C THR A 155 -3.29 7.83 18.54
N SER A 156 -3.92 6.80 17.99
CA SER A 156 -3.19 5.76 17.28
C SER A 156 -2.48 6.32 16.04
N ALA A 157 -1.29 5.80 15.74
CA ALA A 157 -0.54 6.19 14.55
C ALA A 157 -1.35 5.99 13.27
N LEU A 158 -2.22 4.97 13.25
CA LEU A 158 -3.16 4.71 12.17
C LEU A 158 -4.10 5.87 11.87
N SER A 159 -4.61 6.56 12.89
CA SER A 159 -5.53 7.67 12.71
C SER A 159 -4.91 8.77 11.82
N SER A 160 -3.63 9.09 12.06
CA SER A 160 -2.89 10.05 11.25
C SER A 160 -2.68 9.59 9.81
N THR A 161 -2.46 8.28 9.60
CA THR A 161 -2.33 7.68 8.27
C THR A 161 -3.66 7.73 7.50
N ILE A 162 -4.78 7.50 8.17
CA ILE A 162 -6.11 7.61 7.57
C ILE A 162 -6.38 9.06 7.13
N ASP A 163 -6.09 10.04 7.98
CA ASP A 163 -6.32 11.46 7.67
C ASP A 163 -5.47 11.94 6.49
N THR A 164 -4.21 11.52 6.43
CA THR A 164 -3.34 11.84 5.29
C THR A 164 -3.82 11.20 3.99
N LEU A 165 -4.34 9.97 4.04
CA LEU A 165 -4.89 9.29 2.85
C LEU A 165 -6.21 9.91 2.37
N LYS A 166 -7.09 10.32 3.28
CA LYS A 166 -8.35 11.00 2.95
C LYS A 166 -8.14 12.37 2.32
N THR A 167 -7.10 13.09 2.74
CA THR A 167 -6.80 14.43 2.23
C THR A 167 -6.11 14.40 0.86
N ASP A 168 -5.41 13.33 0.52
CA ASP A 168 -4.71 13.22 -0.75
C ASP A 168 -5.68 12.80 -1.88
N THR A 169 -6.31 13.78 -2.55
CA THR A 169 -7.31 13.58 -3.63
C THR A 169 -6.67 13.21 -4.99
N ARG A 170 -5.34 13.20 -5.10
CA ARG A 170 -4.60 13.03 -6.36
C ARG A 170 -4.92 11.74 -7.11
N LEU A 171 -5.14 10.64 -6.39
CA LEU A 171 -5.53 9.36 -6.99
C LEU A 171 -7.02 9.32 -7.38
N SER A 172 -7.86 10.05 -6.63
CA SER A 172 -9.30 10.17 -6.88
C SER A 172 -9.56 10.93 -8.20
N GLU A 173 -8.80 12.00 -8.43
CA GLU A 173 -8.86 12.81 -9.65
C GLU A 173 -8.47 12.03 -10.92
N ALA A 174 -7.48 11.13 -10.82
CA ALA A 174 -7.07 10.27 -11.93
C ALA A 174 -8.10 9.20 -12.33
N THR A 175 -9.01 8.82 -11.41
CA THR A 175 -9.87 7.63 -11.56
C THR A 175 -11.36 7.96 -11.74
N HIS A 176 -11.76 9.24 -11.65
CA HIS A 176 -13.16 9.61 -11.74
C HIS A 176 -13.76 9.39 -13.15
N PRO A 177 -14.87 8.63 -13.28
CA PRO A 177 -15.49 8.35 -14.58
C PRO A 177 -15.98 9.62 -15.29
N ALA A 178 -16.35 10.67 -14.54
CA ALA A 178 -16.78 11.95 -15.08
C ALA A 178 -15.64 12.75 -15.74
N LEU A 179 -14.40 12.61 -15.26
CA LEU A 179 -13.22 13.23 -15.87
C LEU A 179 -12.73 12.43 -17.08
N ARG A 180 -12.84 11.10 -17.02
CA ARG A 180 -12.51 10.20 -18.13
C ARG A 180 -13.42 10.38 -19.36
N ILE A 181 -14.71 10.59 -19.16
CA ILE A 181 -15.70 10.80 -20.26
C ILE A 181 -15.46 12.12 -20.98
N ARG A 182 -14.89 13.12 -20.30
CA ARG A 182 -14.82 14.47 -20.86
C ARG A 182 -13.64 14.69 -21.81
N ASN A 183 -12.67 13.77 -21.89
CA ASN A 183 -11.47 13.86 -22.74
C ASN A 183 -10.94 15.30 -22.82
N LEU A 184 -10.95 16.00 -21.69
CA LEU A 184 -10.47 17.37 -21.60
C LEU A 184 -8.95 17.28 -21.61
N PRO A 185 -8.28 17.94 -22.57
CA PRO A 185 -6.86 18.22 -22.42
C PRO A 185 -6.67 18.89 -21.06
N TYR A 186 -5.62 18.46 -20.36
CA TYR A 186 -5.17 19.16 -19.17
C TYR A 186 -4.81 20.59 -19.61
N ASP A 187 -5.65 21.56 -19.27
CA ASP A 187 -5.35 22.99 -19.45
C ASP A 187 -4.25 23.37 -18.44
N GLU A 188 -3.01 23.12 -18.85
CA GLU A 188 -1.85 23.89 -18.44
C GLU A 188 -2.10 25.35 -18.91
N PRO A 189 -2.10 26.36 -18.03
CA PRO A 189 -2.51 27.73 -18.37
C PRO A 189 -1.57 28.46 -19.36
N ASP A 190 -0.56 27.79 -19.93
CA ASP A 190 0.37 28.38 -20.91
C ASP A 190 0.37 27.69 -22.29
N SER A 191 -0.47 26.66 -22.53
CA SER A 191 -0.40 25.89 -23.79
C SER A 191 -1.24 26.44 -24.95
N LEU A 192 -2.21 27.33 -24.69
CA LEU A 192 -3.07 27.92 -25.73
C LEU A 192 -2.37 28.96 -26.60
N ARG A 193 -1.16 29.38 -26.24
CA ARG A 193 -0.42 30.40 -27.00
C ARG A 193 0.31 29.84 -28.22
N ASN A 194 0.51 28.53 -28.30
CA ASN A 194 1.39 27.92 -29.31
C ASN A 194 0.66 27.35 -30.55
N GLU A 195 -0.67 27.17 -30.51
CA GLU A 195 -1.42 26.67 -31.67
C GLU A 195 -1.71 27.72 -32.75
N LEU A 196 -1.57 29.01 -32.46
CA LEU A 196 -1.84 30.06 -33.45
C LEU A 196 -0.63 30.39 -34.35
N PHE A 197 0.57 29.86 -34.06
CA PHE A 197 1.82 30.25 -34.76
C PHE A 197 2.60 29.12 -35.44
N THR A 198 2.08 27.91 -35.54
CA THR A 198 2.76 26.81 -36.26
C THR A 198 2.18 26.59 -37.65
N GLN A 199 2.45 27.55 -38.53
CA GLN A 199 2.32 27.37 -39.97
C GLN A 199 3.44 26.45 -40.48
N GLU A 200 3.03 25.36 -41.13
CA GLU A 200 3.81 24.52 -42.05
C GLU A 200 5.13 23.92 -41.53
N LYS A 201 5.05 22.77 -40.84
CA LYS A 201 6.08 21.73 -40.97
C LYS A 201 5.45 20.34 -41.17
N ILE A 202 5.52 19.92 -42.42
CA ILE A 202 5.56 18.56 -42.98
C ILE A 202 5.13 17.45 -42.03
N SER A 203 3.93 16.95 -42.31
CA SER A 203 3.25 15.82 -41.68
C SER A 203 4.15 14.59 -41.48
N SER A 204 4.42 14.24 -40.22
CA SER A 204 4.66 12.84 -39.85
C SER A 204 3.36 12.03 -40.05
N PRO A 205 3.42 10.72 -40.34
CA PRO A 205 2.23 9.92 -40.58
C PRO A 205 1.30 9.93 -39.36
N PRO A 206 -0.04 9.93 -39.54
CA PRO A 206 -1.01 10.01 -38.44
C PRO A 206 -0.88 8.87 -37.41
N ALA A 207 -0.24 7.75 -37.78
CA ALA A 207 0.09 6.67 -36.86
C ALA A 207 1.02 7.15 -35.72
N ALA A 208 2.09 7.89 -36.04
CA ALA A 208 3.12 8.30 -35.08
C ALA A 208 2.66 9.36 -34.06
N LYS A 209 1.54 10.05 -34.30
CA LYS A 209 0.94 10.96 -33.31
C LYS A 209 0.08 10.21 -32.30
N ASN A 210 -0.67 9.20 -32.76
CA ASN A 210 -1.51 8.38 -31.87
C ASN A 210 -0.68 7.46 -30.97
N THR A 211 0.46 6.97 -31.46
CA THR A 211 1.41 6.16 -30.70
C THR A 211 1.92 6.89 -29.45
N ASN A 212 2.34 8.15 -29.62
CA ASN A 212 2.94 8.94 -28.55
C ASN A 212 1.91 9.30 -27.47
N ASN A 213 0.66 9.52 -27.88
CA ASN A 213 -0.45 9.78 -26.96
C ASN A 213 -0.83 8.55 -26.11
N ILE A 214 -0.60 7.33 -26.61
CA ILE A 214 -0.90 6.11 -25.86
C ILE A 214 0.24 5.81 -24.87
N GLU A 215 1.49 5.94 -25.30
CA GLU A 215 2.65 5.80 -24.43
C GLU A 215 2.60 6.81 -23.27
N GLU A 216 2.29 8.08 -23.54
CA GLU A 216 2.15 9.10 -22.48
C GLU A 216 1.04 8.75 -21.48
N LYS A 217 -0.10 8.23 -21.95
CA LYS A 217 -1.19 7.77 -21.07
C LYS A 217 -0.77 6.55 -20.24
N LEU A 218 -0.01 5.64 -20.84
CA LEU A 218 0.51 4.46 -20.15
C LEU A 218 1.48 4.88 -19.04
N ASP A 219 2.40 5.81 -19.32
CA ASP A 219 3.35 6.33 -18.34
C ASP A 219 2.64 7.02 -17.17
N LYS A 220 1.64 7.88 -17.45
CA LYS A 220 0.80 8.50 -16.40
C LYS A 220 0.06 7.45 -15.58
N ASN A 221 -0.51 6.44 -16.22
CA ASN A 221 -1.19 5.35 -15.50
C ASN A 221 -0.21 4.59 -14.60
N LEU A 222 1.01 4.32 -15.07
CA LEU A 222 2.05 3.65 -14.26
C LEU A 222 2.50 4.52 -13.09
N GLU A 223 2.61 5.84 -13.26
CA GLU A 223 2.90 6.78 -12.18
C GLU A 223 1.80 6.75 -11.11
N PHE A 224 0.53 6.86 -11.52
CA PHE A 224 -0.60 6.75 -10.60
C PHE A 224 -0.67 5.38 -9.91
N MET A 225 -0.35 4.30 -10.62
CA MET A 225 -0.27 2.96 -10.02
C MET A 225 0.85 2.90 -8.96
N SER A 226 2.02 3.48 -9.25
CA SER A 226 3.14 3.56 -8.30
C SER A 226 2.76 4.34 -7.05
N MET A 227 2.10 5.49 -7.21
CA MET A 227 1.58 6.29 -6.09
C MET A 227 0.53 5.51 -5.28
N GLY A 228 -0.44 4.87 -5.94
CA GLY A 228 -1.48 4.06 -5.30
C GLY A 228 -0.90 2.88 -4.51
N LEU A 229 0.10 2.20 -5.08
CA LEU A 229 0.83 1.13 -4.37
C LEU A 229 1.61 1.68 -3.16
N GLY A 230 2.20 2.87 -3.26
CA GLY A 230 2.83 3.55 -2.13
C GLY A 230 1.86 3.86 -1.00
N ARG A 231 0.65 4.33 -1.33
CA ARG A 231 -0.44 4.57 -0.38
C ARG A 231 -0.90 3.29 0.30
N LEU A 232 -1.17 2.25 -0.48
CA LEU A 232 -1.54 0.93 0.03
C LEU A 232 -0.45 0.35 0.95
N LYS A 233 0.83 0.54 0.62
CA LYS A 233 1.94 0.13 1.47
C LYS A 233 1.92 0.86 2.82
N ASN A 234 1.76 2.18 2.81
CA ASN A 234 1.71 2.96 4.05
C ASN A 234 0.51 2.55 4.91
N LEU A 235 -0.64 2.33 4.27
CA LEU A 235 -1.83 1.81 4.93
C LEU A 235 -1.57 0.42 5.55
N ALA A 236 -0.97 -0.50 4.79
CA ALA A 236 -0.68 -1.85 5.27
C ALA A 236 0.30 -1.86 6.45
N ILE A 237 1.33 -1.00 6.43
CA ILE A 237 2.26 -0.85 7.56
C ILE A 237 1.51 -0.33 8.79
N GLY A 238 0.71 0.72 8.63
CA GLY A 238 -0.07 1.25 9.75
C GLY A 238 -1.06 0.23 10.31
N LEU A 239 -1.75 -0.55 9.44
CA LEU A 239 -2.66 -1.60 9.87
C LEU A 239 -1.93 -2.66 10.69
N ASN A 240 -0.73 -3.05 10.25
CA ASN A 240 0.09 -4.04 10.96
C ASN A 240 0.53 -3.54 12.33
N GLU A 241 1.05 -2.30 12.41
CA GLU A 241 1.48 -1.69 13.68
C GLU A 241 0.32 -1.57 14.69
N GLU A 242 -0.89 -1.28 14.22
CA GLU A 242 -2.07 -1.24 15.08
C GLU A 242 -2.47 -2.63 15.56
N ILE A 243 -2.47 -3.64 14.68
CA ILE A 243 -2.78 -5.02 15.08
C ILE A 243 -1.80 -5.50 16.14
N GLU A 244 -0.50 -5.22 15.99
CA GLU A 244 0.51 -5.54 17.00
C GLU A 244 0.22 -4.85 18.35
N GLN A 245 -0.10 -3.55 18.34
CA GLN A 245 -0.46 -2.82 19.56
C GLN A 245 -1.74 -3.36 20.22
N GLN A 246 -2.77 -3.68 19.43
CA GLN A 246 -4.00 -4.26 19.96
C GLN A 246 -3.77 -5.66 20.54
N ASN A 247 -2.89 -6.47 19.96
CA ASN A 247 -2.52 -7.77 20.54
C ASN A 247 -1.88 -7.60 21.94
N ASP A 248 -0.96 -6.66 22.09
CA ASP A 248 -0.34 -6.37 23.40
C ASP A 248 -1.38 -5.88 24.43
N MET A 249 -2.35 -5.07 23.99
CA MET A 249 -3.47 -4.63 24.83
C MET A 249 -4.36 -5.79 25.24
N ILE A 250 -4.68 -6.70 24.33
CA ILE A 250 -5.48 -7.90 24.61
C ILE A 250 -4.79 -8.78 25.65
N ASP A 251 -3.47 -8.98 25.56
CA ASP A 251 -2.71 -9.74 26.55
C ASP A 251 -2.76 -9.08 27.93
N THR A 252 -2.67 -7.75 27.98
CA THR A 252 -2.79 -6.98 29.22
C THR A 252 -4.19 -7.11 29.83
N ILE A 253 -5.22 -6.96 29.00
CA ILE A 253 -6.63 -7.13 29.38
C ILE A 253 -6.88 -8.54 29.91
N HIS A 254 -6.37 -9.57 29.23
CA HIS A 254 -6.50 -10.97 29.64
C HIS A 254 -5.92 -11.18 31.04
N ASN A 255 -4.69 -10.71 31.28
CA ASN A 255 -4.05 -10.83 32.60
C ASN A 255 -4.81 -10.09 33.70
N LYS A 256 -5.33 -8.88 33.40
CA LYS A 256 -6.15 -8.11 34.36
C LYS A 256 -7.49 -8.78 34.64
N ALA A 257 -8.11 -9.41 33.63
CA ALA A 257 -9.36 -10.13 33.74
C ALA A 257 -9.21 -11.41 34.57
N ASP A 258 -8.19 -12.22 34.32
CA ASP A 258 -7.92 -13.44 35.10
C ASP A 258 -7.72 -13.13 36.58
N LYS A 259 -6.92 -12.10 36.88
CA LYS A 259 -6.71 -11.64 38.25
C LYS A 259 -7.99 -11.14 38.90
N ALA A 260 -8.82 -10.44 38.12
CA ALA A 260 -10.09 -9.95 38.58
C ALA A 260 -11.03 -11.10 38.95
N ASP A 261 -11.13 -12.10 38.08
CA ASP A 261 -11.95 -13.29 38.29
C ASP A 261 -11.52 -14.08 39.54
N GLU A 262 -10.22 -14.37 39.67
CA GLU A 262 -9.68 -15.08 40.84
C GLU A 262 -10.00 -14.35 42.16
N THR A 263 -9.81 -13.02 42.15
CA THR A 263 -10.08 -12.18 43.32
C THR A 263 -11.56 -12.17 43.67
N LEU A 264 -12.43 -12.06 42.67
CA LEU A 264 -13.88 -12.06 42.84
C LEU A 264 -14.36 -13.41 43.41
N GLU A 265 -13.90 -14.53 42.86
CA GLU A 265 -14.23 -15.86 43.38
C GLU A 265 -13.80 -16.04 44.83
N TYR A 266 -12.59 -15.58 45.17
CA TYR A 266 -12.08 -15.61 46.53
C TYR A 266 -12.97 -14.79 47.49
N GLN A 267 -13.30 -13.55 47.12
CA GLN A 267 -14.17 -12.66 47.90
C GLN A 267 -15.57 -13.24 48.07
N ASN A 268 -16.16 -13.78 47.00
CA ASN A 268 -17.46 -14.42 47.03
C ASN A 268 -17.47 -15.61 48.01
N ARG A 269 -16.43 -16.46 47.98
CA ARG A 269 -16.27 -17.56 48.96
C ARG A 269 -16.16 -17.03 50.40
N GLN A 270 -15.46 -15.92 50.63
CA GLN A 270 -15.35 -15.31 51.96
C GLN A 270 -16.70 -14.76 52.45
N ILE A 271 -17.43 -14.01 51.61
CA ILE A 271 -18.75 -13.46 51.94
C ILE A 271 -19.72 -14.58 52.28
N LYS A 272 -19.78 -15.65 51.46
CA LYS A 272 -20.62 -16.82 51.73
C LYS A 272 -20.32 -17.48 53.09
N ARG A 273 -19.07 -17.48 53.54
CA ARG A 273 -18.69 -18.00 54.87
C ARG A 273 -19.13 -17.08 56.01
N ILE A 274 -19.11 -15.76 55.79
CA ILE A 274 -19.58 -14.78 56.78
C ILE A 274 -21.10 -14.88 56.95
N LEU A 275 -21.84 -15.00 55.84
CA LEU A 275 -23.31 -15.07 55.86
C LEU A 275 -23.89 -16.40 56.38
N LYS A 276 -23.09 -17.48 56.37
CA LYS A 276 -23.50 -18.80 56.90
C LYS A 276 -23.32 -18.95 58.41
N LYS A 277 -22.73 -17.96 59.09
CA LYS A 277 -22.66 -17.90 60.55
C LYS A 277 -23.78 -17.02 61.08
#